data_AF-A0A9Q0LDD3-F1
#
_entry.id   AF-A0A9Q0LDD3-F1
#
_cell.length_a   1.000
_cell.length_b   1.000
_cell.length_c   1.000
_cell.angle_alpha   90.00
_cell.angle_beta   90.00
_cell.angle_gamma   90.00
#
_symmetry.space_group_name_H-M   'P 1'
#
loop_
_entity.id
_entity.type
_entity.pdbx_description
1 polymer ?
#
loop_
_entity_poly.entity_id
_entity_poly.type
_entity_poly.pdbx_seq_one_letter_code
_entity_poly.pdbx_strand_id
1 'polypeptide(L)'
;MDNNNNNNQIQNANQNQNENEMKNLEKKVTKNLIKNYSNLLNGNSFKDFSIFVENKSNPFEIKVHKSILSSRSPFFNESLRQESLSIFLNQFNKKEMESILSYIYYGNISFENQENLIQLLEISIYFKLNLLKEIIQKKILNSINYSNFFQFLFQNRNLNSNEIEIKCFELINQNFSQIQNNENLFNLTKEEIIKFIQFKQEKKEIFQFDFFQFLNNWIEKRNKRLKGKKEKEKEKEKGIEKKRLFHSFFSLFDKDSISKQDFDKLKQFDFFPKSFLVDIQNKVIQDNQKEIENKEKEIENKEKEIEEKWKKEVEKNQKEIENKEKENQQMKIEIEEKWKKEVEDMKPIFDKYGEQYQKDLEYEKKIKEFGKAFSDSEIIQDFQYVNKLQEWINDNNFFSKMKKGFSAKRDGFNSQNWHKAVDGKGKTLVIIKTKQNFIFGGFTQVGFNGNKGDINDSNAFIFSLRNDKGDRIPAKFTCKEPQYAIFSNLSYGPFFGHGGHDFYLESNLQPGHSNIGYGYNPPNGITYESNEAKSYLAGSLDKWVVDEVESYFI
;
A
#
# COMPACT_ATOMS: atom_id res chain seq x y z
N MET A 1 29.07 33.95 15.16
CA MET A 1 28.96 35.27 14.51
C MET A 1 27.84 36.10 15.17
N ASP A 2 27.51 35.81 16.44
CA ASP A 2 26.20 36.16 17.00
C ASP A 2 26.21 37.38 17.94
N ASN A 3 27.40 37.86 18.33
CA ASN A 3 27.53 39.08 19.15
C ASN A 3 27.41 40.39 18.35
N ASN A 4 27.56 40.36 17.02
CA ASN A 4 27.41 41.55 16.19
C ASN A 4 25.95 41.88 15.84
N ASN A 5 25.04 40.90 15.89
CA ASN A 5 23.62 41.14 15.58
C ASN A 5 22.85 41.80 16.75
N ASN A 6 23.18 41.47 18.00
CA ASN A 6 22.52 42.07 19.18
C ASN A 6 22.91 43.53 19.42
N ASN A 7 24.18 43.89 19.19
CA ASN A 7 24.62 45.29 19.33
C ASN A 7 24.01 46.22 18.28
N ASN A 8 23.81 45.73 17.04
CA ASN A 8 23.15 46.50 15.98
C ASN A 8 21.66 46.72 16.27
N GLN A 9 20.95 45.77 16.88
CA GLN A 9 19.54 45.95 17.26
C GLN A 9 19.34 46.97 18.39
N ILE A 10 20.23 47.00 19.39
CA ILE A 10 20.16 47.95 20.52
C ILE A 10 20.53 49.37 20.08
N GLN A 11 21.53 49.53 19.20
CA GLN A 11 21.88 50.84 18.64
C GLN A 11 20.76 51.42 17.78
N ASN A 12 20.11 50.59 16.96
CA ASN A 12 18.95 51.01 16.14
C ASN A 12 17.74 51.40 17.01
N ALA A 13 17.50 50.73 18.14
CA ALA A 13 16.41 51.09 19.06
C ALA A 13 16.65 52.45 19.74
N ASN A 14 17.88 52.72 20.20
CA ASN A 14 18.24 53.99 20.85
C ASN A 14 18.25 55.18 19.87
N GLN A 15 18.70 54.98 18.63
CA GLN A 15 18.60 56.02 17.60
C GLN A 15 17.14 56.36 17.29
N ASN A 16 16.27 55.35 17.13
CA ASN A 16 14.84 55.58 16.90
C ASN A 16 14.16 56.33 18.06
N GLN A 17 14.59 56.11 19.31
CA GLN A 17 14.04 56.80 20.47
C GLN A 17 14.47 58.28 20.53
N ASN A 18 15.74 58.57 20.28
CA ASN A 18 16.25 59.95 20.24
C ASN A 18 15.66 60.75 19.07
N GLU A 19 15.47 60.13 17.92
CA GLU A 19 14.77 60.76 16.80
C GLU A 19 13.31 61.10 17.15
N ASN A 20 12.64 60.26 17.92
CA ASN A 20 11.27 60.52 18.37
C ASN A 20 11.19 61.69 19.36
N GLU A 21 12.17 61.85 20.26
CA GLU A 21 12.24 62.99 21.17
C GLU A 21 12.50 64.31 20.44
N MET A 22 13.43 64.32 19.47
CA MET A 22 13.67 65.49 18.63
C MET A 22 12.43 65.89 17.84
N LYS A 23 11.74 64.93 17.20
CA LYS A 23 10.46 65.17 16.51
C LYS A 23 9.40 65.77 17.45
N ASN A 24 9.41 65.44 18.74
CA ASN A 24 8.48 66.01 19.72
C ASN A 24 8.81 67.45 20.09
N LEU A 25 10.09 67.79 20.23
CA LEU A 25 10.53 69.17 20.47
C LEU A 25 10.21 70.07 19.26
N GLU A 26 10.47 69.62 18.04
CA GLU A 26 10.12 70.34 16.80
C GLU A 26 8.61 70.61 16.69
N LYS A 27 7.78 69.62 17.04
CA LYS A 27 6.32 69.79 17.13
C LYS A 27 5.94 70.86 18.15
N LYS A 28 6.61 70.93 19.30
CA LYS A 28 6.34 71.94 20.34
C LYS A 28 6.72 73.35 19.88
N VAL A 29 7.86 73.51 19.21
CA VAL A 29 8.27 74.78 18.59
C VAL A 29 7.23 75.25 17.58
N THR A 30 6.79 74.35 16.70
CA THR A 30 5.77 74.65 15.67
C THR A 30 4.44 75.07 16.31
N LYS A 31 3.98 74.36 17.35
CA LYS A 31 2.76 74.73 18.09
C LYS A 31 2.86 76.11 18.74
N ASN A 32 4.01 76.46 19.30
CA ASN A 32 4.23 77.78 19.87
C ASN A 32 4.20 78.88 18.80
N LEU A 33 4.80 78.65 17.63
CA LEU A 33 4.74 79.59 16.51
C LEU A 33 3.29 79.83 16.05
N ILE A 34 2.50 78.76 15.87
CA ILE A 34 1.07 78.84 15.53
C ILE A 34 0.32 79.71 16.54
N LYS A 35 0.56 79.49 17.85
CA LYS A 35 -0.06 80.29 18.92
C LYS A 35 0.35 81.77 18.84
N ASN A 36 1.62 82.05 18.59
CA ASN A 36 2.14 83.42 18.47
C ASN A 36 1.49 84.16 17.31
N TYR A 37 1.38 83.54 16.13
CA TYR A 37 0.69 84.15 14.99
C TYR A 37 -0.82 84.29 15.21
N SER A 38 -1.46 83.36 15.91
CA SER A 38 -2.86 83.50 16.33
C SER A 38 -3.06 84.72 17.24
N ASN A 39 -2.15 84.94 18.19
CA ASN A 39 -2.18 86.13 19.04
C ASN A 39 -1.97 87.44 18.25
N LEU A 40 -1.16 87.43 17.19
CA LEU A 40 -1.00 88.60 16.31
C LEU A 40 -2.29 88.92 15.54
N LEU A 41 -3.00 87.91 15.05
CA LEU A 41 -4.28 88.14 14.36
C LEU A 41 -5.33 88.73 15.30
N ASN A 42 -5.43 88.19 16.52
CA ASN A 42 -6.44 88.58 17.52
C ASN A 42 -6.09 89.84 18.32
N GLY A 43 -4.80 90.16 18.44
CA GLY A 43 -4.31 91.35 19.12
C GLY A 43 -4.40 92.63 18.28
N ASN A 44 -3.95 93.75 18.85
CA ASN A 44 -3.96 95.05 18.16
C ASN A 44 -2.57 95.57 17.76
N SER A 45 -1.52 94.82 18.08
CA SER A 45 -0.14 95.26 17.85
C SER A 45 0.25 95.17 16.37
N PHE A 46 0.97 96.19 15.88
CA PHE A 46 1.69 96.19 14.58
C PHE A 46 0.86 95.97 13.30
N LYS A 47 -0.47 96.10 13.37
CA LYS A 47 -1.37 96.03 12.20
C LYS A 47 -1.26 97.30 11.34
N ASP A 48 -0.91 97.13 10.07
CA ASP A 48 -0.55 98.20 9.11
C ASP A 48 -1.44 98.23 7.86
N PHE A 49 -2.53 97.44 7.84
CA PHE A 49 -3.45 97.35 6.70
C PHE A 49 -4.88 97.02 7.11
N SER A 50 -5.86 97.49 6.34
CA SER A 50 -7.29 97.25 6.57
C SER A 50 -7.95 96.53 5.39
N ILE A 51 -8.63 95.41 5.68
CA ILE A 51 -9.50 94.73 4.73
C ILE A 51 -10.94 95.13 5.04
N PHE A 52 -11.67 95.64 4.05
CA PHE A 52 -13.08 95.95 4.13
C PHE A 52 -13.91 94.87 3.44
N VAL A 53 -14.89 94.31 4.15
CA VAL A 53 -15.76 93.22 3.68
C VAL A 53 -17.23 93.61 3.80
N GLU A 54 -18.12 92.84 3.18
CA GLU A 54 -19.57 93.11 3.10
C GLU A 54 -19.94 94.36 2.27
N ASN A 55 -21.21 94.77 2.32
CA ASN A 55 -21.77 95.79 1.44
C ASN A 55 -21.07 97.15 1.62
N LYS A 56 -20.78 97.83 0.49
CA LYS A 56 -20.15 99.15 0.41
C LYS A 56 -20.81 100.21 1.30
N SER A 57 -22.11 100.08 1.60
CA SER A 57 -22.84 101.03 2.44
C SER A 57 -22.48 100.96 3.93
N ASN A 58 -21.99 99.81 4.43
CA ASN A 58 -21.51 99.64 5.81
C ASN A 58 -20.46 98.52 5.88
N PRO A 59 -19.22 98.77 5.43
CA PRO A 59 -18.21 97.74 5.34
C PRO A 59 -17.64 97.39 6.73
N PHE A 60 -17.44 96.11 7.00
CA PHE A 60 -16.71 95.69 8.20
C PHE A 60 -15.21 95.81 7.98
N GLU A 61 -14.53 96.55 8.85
CA GLU A 61 -13.07 96.72 8.82
C GLU A 61 -12.37 95.61 9.62
N ILE A 62 -11.41 94.94 8.99
CA ILE A 62 -10.52 93.96 9.64
C ILE A 62 -9.07 94.44 9.50
N LYS A 63 -8.45 94.83 10.62
CA LYS A 63 -7.04 95.26 10.65
C LYS A 63 -6.08 94.07 10.71
N VAL A 64 -5.06 94.09 9.86
CA VAL A 64 -4.15 92.97 9.57
C VAL A 64 -2.73 93.45 9.26
N HIS A 65 -1.79 92.52 9.08
CA HIS A 65 -0.38 92.76 8.76
C HIS A 65 -0.09 92.48 7.28
N LYS A 66 0.40 93.48 6.53
CA LYS A 66 0.76 93.34 5.10
C LYS A 66 1.77 92.23 4.87
N SER A 67 2.81 92.20 5.71
CA SER A 67 3.93 91.26 5.58
C SER A 67 3.47 89.80 5.63
N ILE A 68 2.54 89.47 6.54
CA ILE A 68 1.98 88.12 6.67
C ILE A 68 1.11 87.81 5.45
N LEU A 69 0.19 88.69 5.06
CA LEU A 69 -0.69 88.48 3.90
C LEU A 69 0.11 88.27 2.60
N SER A 70 1.03 89.17 2.28
CA SER A 70 1.85 89.08 1.07
C SER A 70 2.73 87.84 1.04
N SER A 71 3.23 87.39 2.20
CA SER A 71 4.09 86.19 2.25
C SER A 71 3.32 84.87 2.07
N ARG A 72 2.01 84.87 2.34
CA ARG A 72 1.18 83.64 2.41
C ARG A 72 0.12 83.55 1.32
N SER A 73 -0.19 84.65 0.64
CA SER A 73 -1.15 84.69 -0.45
C SER A 73 -0.57 85.48 -1.62
N PRO A 74 -0.34 84.83 -2.78
CA PRO A 74 0.07 85.53 -3.99
C PRO A 74 -0.94 86.60 -4.43
N PHE A 75 -2.23 86.41 -4.17
CA PHE A 75 -3.25 87.43 -4.42
C PHE A 75 -2.97 88.71 -3.65
N PHE A 76 -2.71 88.61 -2.34
CA PHE A 76 -2.37 89.78 -1.54
C PHE A 76 -0.99 90.34 -1.92
N ASN A 77 -0.01 89.50 -2.21
CA ASN A 77 1.30 89.97 -2.67
C ASN A 77 1.24 90.80 -3.96
N GLU A 78 0.33 90.48 -4.87
CA GLU A 78 0.08 91.26 -6.09
C GLU A 78 -0.75 92.52 -5.77
N SER A 79 -1.84 92.37 -5.02
CA SER A 79 -2.79 93.44 -4.72
C SER A 79 -2.21 94.54 -3.81
N LEU A 80 -1.23 94.20 -2.97
CA LEU A 80 -0.60 95.10 -2.00
C LEU A 80 0.67 95.79 -2.55
N ARG A 81 1.02 95.61 -3.83
CA ARG A 81 2.12 96.35 -4.48
C ARG A 81 1.80 97.82 -4.71
N GLN A 82 0.52 98.17 -4.72
CA GLN A 82 0.07 99.56 -4.76
C GLN A 82 0.22 100.16 -3.34
N GLU A 83 0.53 101.45 -3.21
CA GLU A 83 0.73 102.14 -1.92
C GLU A 83 -0.56 102.27 -1.06
N SER A 84 -1.61 101.49 -1.36
CA SER A 84 -2.86 101.53 -0.63
C SER A 84 -2.72 100.98 0.79
N LEU A 85 -3.44 101.61 1.72
CA LEU A 85 -3.55 101.17 3.12
C LEU A 85 -4.77 100.26 3.36
N SER A 86 -5.56 100.00 2.32
CA SER A 86 -6.75 99.15 2.42
C SER A 86 -7.16 98.47 1.11
N ILE A 87 -7.95 97.41 1.21
CA ILE A 87 -8.63 96.72 0.08
C ILE A 87 -10.11 96.46 0.40
N PHE A 88 -10.97 96.54 -0.61
CA PHE A 88 -12.39 96.19 -0.51
C PHE A 88 -12.67 94.85 -1.18
N LEU A 89 -13.22 93.90 -0.43
CA LEU A 89 -13.55 92.53 -0.86
C LEU A 89 -15.02 92.23 -0.56
N ASN A 90 -15.92 92.97 -1.22
CA ASN A 90 -17.36 93.00 -0.92
C ASN A 90 -18.09 91.69 -1.22
N GLN A 91 -17.46 90.76 -1.95
CA GLN A 91 -18.01 89.44 -2.28
C GLN A 91 -17.91 88.44 -1.12
N PHE A 92 -17.18 88.78 -0.05
CA PHE A 92 -17.02 87.93 1.13
C PHE A 92 -17.66 88.58 2.35
N ASN A 93 -18.22 87.75 3.23
CA ASN A 93 -18.70 88.20 4.53
C ASN A 93 -17.59 88.18 5.59
N LYS A 94 -17.86 88.77 6.76
CA LYS A 94 -16.90 88.82 7.87
C LYS A 94 -16.39 87.43 8.29
N LYS A 95 -17.28 86.45 8.47
CA LYS A 95 -16.92 85.10 8.93
C LYS A 95 -16.00 84.37 7.94
N GLU A 96 -16.27 84.49 6.65
CA GLU A 96 -15.45 83.92 5.57
C GLU A 96 -14.03 84.50 5.60
N MET A 97 -13.92 85.83 5.71
CA MET A 97 -12.61 86.47 5.76
C MET A 97 -11.85 86.18 7.04
N GLU A 98 -12.48 86.15 8.21
CA GLU A 98 -11.84 85.75 9.46
C GLU A 98 -11.29 84.31 9.39
N SER A 99 -12.00 83.41 8.72
CA SER A 99 -11.58 82.02 8.53
C SER A 99 -10.37 81.92 7.60
N ILE A 100 -10.36 82.67 6.50
CA ILE A 100 -9.21 82.72 5.59
C ILE A 100 -7.99 83.37 6.24
N LEU A 101 -8.19 84.43 7.03
CA LEU A 101 -7.12 85.07 7.78
C LEU A 101 -6.54 84.14 8.83
N SER A 102 -7.37 83.37 9.53
CA SER A 102 -6.92 82.33 10.47
C SER A 102 -5.99 81.32 9.78
N TYR A 103 -6.35 80.90 8.57
CA TYR A 103 -5.50 80.01 7.78
C TYR A 103 -4.20 80.68 7.34
N ILE A 104 -4.27 81.92 6.86
CA ILE A 104 -3.09 82.67 6.43
C ILE A 104 -2.10 82.88 7.59
N TYR A 105 -2.58 83.18 8.79
CA TYR A 105 -1.70 83.47 9.93
C TYR A 105 -1.12 82.21 10.56
N TYR A 106 -1.95 81.19 10.78
CA TYR A 106 -1.54 80.05 11.61
C TYR A 106 -2.05 78.69 11.09
N GLY A 107 -2.51 78.62 9.84
CA GLY A 107 -2.77 77.38 9.13
C GLY A 107 -4.04 76.64 9.55
N ASN A 108 -4.90 77.23 10.39
CA ASN A 108 -6.14 76.61 10.81
C ASN A 108 -7.34 77.24 10.11
N ILE A 109 -8.36 76.43 9.82
CA ILE A 109 -9.59 76.90 9.19
C ILE A 109 -10.81 76.34 9.93
N SER A 110 -11.68 77.25 10.37
CA SER A 110 -12.88 76.92 11.13
C SER A 110 -14.12 77.33 10.35
N PHE A 111 -14.67 76.40 9.57
CA PHE A 111 -16.03 76.55 9.05
C PHE A 111 -16.95 75.69 9.91
N GLU A 112 -17.84 76.37 10.64
CA GLU A 112 -18.77 75.77 11.61
C GLU A 112 -19.68 74.70 10.97
N ASN A 113 -19.88 74.75 9.65
CA ASN A 113 -20.59 73.74 8.88
C ASN A 113 -19.70 73.21 7.72
N GLN A 114 -19.36 71.92 7.76
CA GLN A 114 -18.65 71.22 6.67
C GLN A 114 -19.49 71.07 5.39
N GLU A 115 -20.71 71.63 5.34
CA GLU A 115 -21.67 71.44 4.25
C GLU A 115 -21.35 72.22 2.97
N ASN A 116 -20.43 73.21 2.99
CA ASN A 116 -20.11 73.99 1.79
C ASN A 116 -18.63 73.97 1.39
N LEU A 117 -18.02 72.78 1.36
CA LEU A 117 -16.63 72.56 0.92
C LEU A 117 -16.30 73.19 -0.46
N ILE A 118 -17.30 73.31 -1.33
CA ILE A 118 -17.15 73.88 -2.67
C ILE A 118 -16.91 75.38 -2.60
N GLN A 119 -17.70 76.10 -1.79
CA GLN A 119 -17.48 77.52 -1.56
C GLN A 119 -16.09 77.76 -0.95
N LEU A 120 -15.63 76.88 -0.06
CA LEU A 120 -14.27 76.96 0.48
C LEU A 120 -13.19 76.77 -0.58
N LEU A 121 -13.43 75.85 -1.51
CA LEU A 121 -12.52 75.62 -2.62
C LEU A 121 -12.45 76.87 -3.52
N GLU A 122 -13.58 77.49 -3.86
CA GLU A 122 -13.64 78.74 -4.63
C GLU A 122 -12.87 79.87 -3.95
N ILE A 123 -13.05 80.05 -2.64
CA ILE A 123 -12.34 81.06 -1.85
C ILE A 123 -10.82 80.77 -1.84
N SER A 124 -10.42 79.51 -1.65
CA SER A 124 -9.00 79.12 -1.66
C SER A 124 -8.33 79.40 -3.00
N ILE A 125 -9.05 79.21 -4.11
CA ILE A 125 -8.59 79.52 -5.46
C ILE A 125 -8.48 81.03 -5.65
N TYR A 126 -9.48 81.81 -5.21
CA TYR A 126 -9.50 83.27 -5.31
C TYR A 126 -8.26 83.89 -4.64
N PHE A 127 -7.95 83.46 -3.41
CA PHE A 127 -6.78 83.94 -2.66
C PHE A 127 -5.47 83.24 -3.03
N LYS A 128 -5.47 82.37 -4.05
CA LYS A 128 -4.30 81.61 -4.53
C LYS A 128 -3.62 80.79 -3.41
N LEU A 129 -4.40 80.18 -2.52
CA LEU A 129 -3.94 79.40 -1.37
C LEU A 129 -3.79 77.90 -1.72
N ASN A 130 -2.72 77.53 -2.42
CA ASN A 130 -2.53 76.20 -3.00
C ASN A 130 -2.64 75.02 -1.99
N LEU A 131 -1.98 75.10 -0.84
CA LEU A 131 -2.06 74.02 0.17
C LEU A 131 -3.47 73.87 0.76
N LEU A 132 -4.19 74.98 0.94
CA LEU A 132 -5.57 74.94 1.43
C LEU A 132 -6.48 74.31 0.38
N LYS A 133 -6.30 74.69 -0.89
CA LYS A 133 -6.98 74.10 -2.03
C LYS A 133 -6.81 72.59 -2.04
N GLU A 134 -5.58 72.08 -1.91
CA GLU A 134 -5.30 70.63 -1.86
C GLU A 134 -5.97 69.93 -0.67
N ILE A 135 -5.92 70.53 0.52
CA ILE A 135 -6.56 69.98 1.72
C ILE A 135 -8.08 69.89 1.51
N ILE A 136 -8.71 70.94 0.98
CA ILE A 136 -10.14 70.97 0.71
C ILE A 136 -10.50 69.95 -0.37
N GLN A 137 -9.74 69.87 -1.47
CA GLN A 137 -9.96 68.89 -2.53
C GLN A 137 -9.92 67.46 -1.99
N LYS A 138 -8.92 67.13 -1.15
CA LYS A 138 -8.85 65.82 -0.48
C LYS A 138 -10.06 65.55 0.41
N LYS A 139 -10.53 66.55 1.16
CA LYS A 139 -11.76 66.42 1.97
C LYS A 139 -13.00 66.18 1.10
N ILE A 140 -13.14 66.93 0.00
CA ILE A 140 -14.23 66.74 -0.96
C ILE A 140 -14.19 65.31 -1.50
N LEU A 141 -13.05 64.86 -2.02
CA LEU A 141 -12.88 63.51 -2.59
C LEU A 141 -13.27 62.41 -1.59
N ASN A 142 -12.91 62.57 -0.32
CA ASN A 142 -13.26 61.61 0.74
C ASN A 142 -14.75 61.66 1.14
N SER A 143 -15.46 62.75 0.86
CA SER A 143 -16.88 62.92 1.18
C SER A 143 -17.83 62.44 0.06
N ILE A 144 -17.32 62.29 -1.16
CA ILE A 144 -18.11 61.82 -2.30
C ILE A 144 -18.48 60.34 -2.09
N ASN A 145 -19.77 60.06 -2.15
CA ASN A 145 -20.35 58.73 -1.97
C ASN A 145 -21.58 58.56 -2.88
N TYR A 146 -22.21 57.38 -2.83
CA TYR A 146 -23.35 57.02 -3.70
C TYR A 146 -24.55 57.99 -3.61
N SER A 147 -24.77 58.61 -2.45
CA SER A 147 -25.91 59.52 -2.24
C SER A 147 -25.72 60.92 -2.83
N ASN A 148 -24.47 61.37 -3.01
CA ASN A 148 -24.17 62.78 -3.32
C ASN A 148 -23.27 62.97 -4.56
N PHE A 149 -22.80 61.91 -5.22
CA PHE A 149 -21.87 62.06 -6.35
C PHE A 149 -22.43 62.84 -7.54
N PHE A 150 -23.74 62.76 -7.82
CA PHE A 150 -24.35 63.58 -8.89
C PHE A 150 -24.33 65.07 -8.54
N GLN A 151 -24.58 65.42 -7.27
CA GLN A 151 -24.51 66.79 -6.80
C GLN A 151 -23.08 67.34 -6.98
N PHE A 152 -22.08 66.60 -6.53
CA PHE A 152 -20.67 66.98 -6.71
C PHE A 152 -20.25 67.03 -8.17
N LEU A 153 -20.71 66.11 -9.02
CA LEU A 153 -20.41 66.10 -10.45
C LEU A 153 -20.96 67.36 -11.13
N PHE A 154 -22.19 67.77 -10.82
CA PHE A 154 -22.79 68.99 -11.38
C PHE A 154 -22.13 70.26 -10.84
N GLN A 155 -21.79 70.31 -9.55
CA GLN A 155 -21.08 71.44 -8.97
C GLN A 155 -19.65 71.56 -9.51
N ASN A 156 -19.03 70.45 -9.90
CA ASN A 156 -17.69 70.45 -10.50
C ASN A 156 -17.60 71.20 -11.85
N ARG A 157 -18.74 71.48 -12.50
CA ARG A 157 -18.78 72.33 -13.72
C ARG A 157 -18.21 73.73 -13.48
N ASN A 158 -18.31 74.25 -12.26
CA ASN A 158 -17.74 75.55 -11.87
C ASN A 158 -16.28 75.41 -11.41
N LEU A 159 -15.95 74.29 -10.77
CA LEU A 159 -14.64 74.06 -10.16
C LEU A 159 -13.59 73.55 -11.16
N ASN A 160 -14.02 72.88 -12.23
CA ASN A 160 -13.17 72.26 -13.26
C ASN A 160 -12.06 71.35 -12.66
N SER A 161 -12.39 70.55 -11.63
CA SER A 161 -11.44 69.60 -11.03
C SER A 161 -11.54 68.22 -11.67
N ASN A 162 -10.44 67.77 -12.29
CA ASN A 162 -10.36 66.43 -12.89
C ASN A 162 -10.49 65.30 -11.85
N GLU A 163 -9.95 65.49 -10.65
CA GLU A 163 -9.96 64.47 -9.60
C GLU A 163 -11.38 64.16 -9.10
N ILE A 164 -12.19 65.21 -8.88
CA ILE A 164 -13.59 65.07 -8.50
C ILE A 164 -14.38 64.39 -9.61
N GLU A 165 -14.15 64.79 -10.86
CA GLU A 165 -14.80 64.22 -12.04
C GLU A 165 -14.50 62.71 -12.16
N ILE A 166 -13.23 62.32 -12.06
CA ILE A 166 -12.80 60.92 -12.05
C ILE A 166 -13.48 60.16 -10.91
N LYS A 167 -13.53 60.73 -9.70
CA LYS A 167 -14.15 60.05 -8.55
C LYS A 167 -15.65 59.82 -8.73
N CYS A 168 -16.35 60.80 -9.29
CA CYS A 168 -17.76 60.67 -9.63
C CYS A 168 -17.97 59.63 -10.76
N PHE A 169 -17.11 59.60 -11.78
CA PHE A 169 -17.17 58.59 -12.84
C PHE A 169 -16.87 57.17 -12.36
N GLU A 170 -15.96 56.99 -11.40
CA GLU A 170 -15.75 55.70 -10.73
C GLU A 170 -17.05 55.19 -10.09
N LEU A 171 -17.74 56.04 -9.34
CA LEU A 171 -18.99 55.68 -8.68
C LEU A 171 -20.12 55.43 -9.67
N ILE A 172 -20.21 56.23 -10.75
CA ILE A 172 -21.16 55.97 -11.84
C ILE A 172 -20.88 54.61 -12.47
N ASN A 173 -19.61 54.28 -12.74
CA ASN A 173 -19.26 53.01 -13.37
C ASN A 173 -19.61 51.82 -12.46
N GLN A 174 -19.19 51.87 -11.19
CA GLN A 174 -19.42 50.81 -10.21
C GLN A 174 -20.91 50.49 -9.99
N ASN A 175 -21.78 51.49 -10.15
CA ASN A 175 -23.21 51.36 -9.89
C ASN A 175 -24.06 51.49 -11.16
N PHE A 176 -23.45 51.42 -12.34
CA PHE A 176 -24.09 51.80 -13.60
C PHE A 176 -25.40 51.04 -13.85
N SER A 177 -25.39 49.73 -13.63
CA SER A 177 -26.56 48.85 -13.82
C SER A 177 -27.78 49.27 -12.99
N GLN A 178 -27.57 49.86 -11.81
CA GLN A 178 -28.62 50.35 -10.92
C GLN A 178 -29.12 51.75 -11.30
N ILE A 179 -28.22 52.60 -11.83
CA ILE A 179 -28.51 54.02 -12.11
C ILE A 179 -28.73 54.34 -13.59
N GLN A 180 -28.66 53.36 -14.50
CA GLN A 180 -28.78 53.56 -15.96
C GLN A 180 -30.06 54.31 -16.39
N ASN A 181 -31.12 54.24 -15.58
CA ASN A 181 -32.41 54.92 -15.81
C ASN A 181 -32.61 56.18 -14.93
N ASN A 182 -31.61 56.58 -14.15
CA ASN A 182 -31.69 57.71 -13.23
C ASN A 182 -31.75 59.05 -14.01
N GLU A 183 -32.65 59.95 -13.60
CA GLU A 183 -32.83 61.24 -14.26
C GLU A 183 -31.58 62.12 -14.27
N ASN A 184 -30.76 62.07 -13.21
CA ASN A 184 -29.52 62.84 -13.13
C ASN A 184 -28.50 62.38 -14.17
N LEU A 185 -28.45 61.09 -14.49
CA LEU A 185 -27.59 60.57 -15.55
C LEU A 185 -28.00 61.12 -16.92
N PHE A 186 -29.31 61.31 -17.13
CA PHE A 186 -29.84 61.98 -18.33
C PHE A 186 -29.63 63.50 -18.36
N ASN A 187 -29.12 64.11 -17.28
CA ASN A 187 -28.79 65.54 -17.20
C ASN A 187 -27.31 65.84 -17.48
N LEU A 188 -26.50 64.81 -17.76
CA LEU A 188 -25.14 64.99 -18.22
C LEU A 188 -25.08 65.73 -19.56
N THR A 189 -24.07 66.56 -19.75
CA THR A 189 -23.77 67.23 -21.02
C THR A 189 -23.14 66.25 -22.02
N LYS A 190 -23.00 66.70 -23.28
CA LYS A 190 -22.34 65.87 -24.30
C LYS A 190 -20.88 65.64 -23.91
N GLU A 191 -20.23 66.70 -23.43
CA GLU A 191 -18.84 66.73 -23.02
C GLU A 191 -18.59 65.80 -21.82
N GLU A 192 -19.49 65.78 -20.83
CA GLU A 192 -19.41 64.86 -19.68
C GLU A 192 -19.55 63.40 -20.11
N ILE A 193 -20.42 63.09 -21.08
CA ILE A 193 -20.53 61.72 -21.61
C ILE A 193 -19.27 61.32 -22.38
N ILE A 194 -18.70 62.21 -23.20
CA ILE A 194 -17.43 61.95 -23.88
C ILE A 194 -16.34 61.62 -22.87
N LYS A 195 -16.20 62.45 -21.83
CA LYS A 195 -15.22 62.22 -20.77
C LYS A 195 -15.48 60.92 -20.01
N PHE A 196 -16.74 60.56 -19.77
CA PHE A 196 -17.07 59.30 -19.12
C PHE A 196 -16.70 58.08 -19.98
N ILE A 197 -16.92 58.15 -21.30
CA ILE A 197 -16.50 57.10 -22.25
C ILE A 197 -14.96 57.00 -22.26
N GLN A 198 -14.26 58.12 -22.33
CA GLN A 198 -12.79 58.17 -22.30
C GLN A 198 -12.24 57.60 -20.99
N PHE A 199 -12.81 57.98 -19.84
CA PHE A 199 -12.46 57.41 -18.54
C PHE A 199 -12.58 55.88 -18.53
N LYS A 200 -13.67 55.33 -19.07
CA LYS A 200 -13.86 53.87 -19.17
C LYS A 200 -12.78 53.22 -20.05
N GLN A 201 -12.39 53.85 -21.15
CA GLN A 201 -11.36 53.33 -22.05
C GLN A 201 -9.97 53.35 -21.44
N GLU A 202 -9.60 54.44 -20.77
CA GLU A 202 -8.33 54.54 -20.04
C GLU A 202 -8.22 53.45 -18.97
N LYS A 203 -9.35 53.11 -18.33
CA LYS A 203 -9.46 52.00 -17.37
C LYS A 203 -9.59 50.62 -18.01
N LYS A 204 -9.64 50.53 -19.34
CA LYS A 204 -9.86 49.29 -20.12
C LYS A 204 -11.12 48.54 -19.70
N GLU A 205 -12.15 49.27 -19.31
CA GLU A 205 -13.46 48.73 -18.91
C GLU A 205 -14.23 48.24 -20.12
N ILE A 206 -14.94 47.12 -19.96
CA ILE A 206 -15.79 46.56 -21.01
C ILE A 206 -17.16 47.25 -20.97
N PHE A 207 -17.56 47.85 -22.08
CA PHE A 207 -18.90 48.38 -22.30
C PHE A 207 -19.89 47.23 -22.52
N GLN A 208 -20.86 47.16 -21.62
CA GLN A 208 -21.98 46.22 -21.67
C GLN A 208 -23.14 46.82 -22.47
N PHE A 209 -24.08 45.97 -22.87
CA PHE A 209 -25.25 46.35 -23.65
C PHE A 209 -26.10 47.48 -23.03
N ASP A 210 -26.25 47.46 -21.70
CA ASP A 210 -27.01 48.46 -20.94
C ASP A 210 -26.46 49.89 -21.10
N PHE A 211 -25.14 50.03 -21.25
CA PHE A 211 -24.49 51.30 -21.52
C PHE A 211 -24.89 51.88 -22.89
N PHE A 212 -24.97 51.03 -23.90
CA PHE A 212 -25.41 51.45 -25.24
C PHE A 212 -26.91 51.79 -25.26
N GLN A 213 -27.73 51.08 -24.48
CA GLN A 213 -29.13 51.44 -24.25
C GLN A 213 -29.24 52.82 -23.60
N PHE A 214 -28.47 53.08 -22.54
CA PHE A 214 -28.41 54.38 -21.88
C PHE A 214 -28.06 55.51 -22.87
N LEU A 215 -27.03 55.34 -23.70
CA LEU A 215 -26.64 56.35 -24.69
C LEU A 215 -27.77 56.65 -25.69
N ASN A 216 -28.47 55.62 -26.17
CA ASN A 216 -29.62 55.82 -27.04
C ASN A 216 -30.73 56.61 -26.33
N ASN A 217 -31.06 56.24 -25.10
CA ASN A 217 -32.09 56.90 -24.30
C ASN A 217 -31.71 58.35 -23.97
N TRP A 218 -30.44 58.62 -23.68
CA TRP A 218 -29.94 59.97 -23.43
C TRP A 218 -30.09 60.87 -24.66
N ILE A 219 -29.71 60.37 -25.85
CA ILE A 219 -29.83 61.13 -27.10
C ILE A 219 -31.31 61.43 -27.39
N GLU A 220 -32.20 60.47 -27.16
CA GLU A 220 -33.64 60.67 -27.35
C GLU A 220 -34.23 61.70 -26.37
N LYS A 221 -33.85 61.65 -25.09
CA LYS A 221 -34.31 62.62 -24.07
C LYS A 221 -33.76 64.02 -24.34
N ARG A 222 -32.49 64.14 -24.76
CA ARG A 222 -31.89 65.41 -25.21
C ARG A 222 -32.62 66.01 -26.40
N ASN A 223 -32.89 65.20 -27.42
CA ASN A 223 -33.63 65.64 -28.61
C ASN A 223 -35.07 66.06 -28.28
N LYS A 224 -35.72 65.42 -27.28
CA LYS A 224 -37.02 65.85 -26.76
C LYS A 224 -36.94 67.22 -26.07
N ARG A 225 -35.89 67.52 -25.29
CA ARG A 225 -35.71 68.84 -24.63
C ARG A 225 -35.51 69.98 -25.63
N LEU A 226 -34.87 69.71 -26.77
CA LEU A 226 -34.70 70.68 -27.86
C LEU A 226 -36.02 71.05 -28.56
N LYS A 227 -37.10 70.27 -28.38
CA LYS A 227 -38.43 70.54 -28.96
C LYS A 227 -39.08 71.87 -28.49
N GLY A 228 -38.55 72.52 -27.45
CA GLY A 228 -39.05 73.81 -26.94
C GLY A 228 -38.75 75.03 -27.84
N LYS A 229 -38.04 74.87 -28.96
CA LYS A 229 -37.76 75.96 -29.91
C LYS A 229 -38.13 75.56 -31.35
N LYS A 230 -39.36 75.91 -31.73
CA LYS A 230 -39.98 75.92 -33.08
C LYS A 230 -40.32 74.54 -33.71
N GLU A 231 -41.57 74.44 -34.14
CA GLU A 231 -42.22 73.25 -34.68
C GLU A 231 -41.85 72.89 -36.13
N LYS A 232 -41.97 71.59 -36.42
CA LYS A 232 -42.34 70.90 -37.68
C LYS A 232 -41.38 70.73 -38.86
N GLU A 233 -40.20 71.36 -38.95
CA GLU A 233 -39.28 71.09 -40.10
C GLU A 233 -38.24 69.97 -39.93
N LYS A 234 -38.19 69.24 -38.80
CA LYS A 234 -36.95 68.53 -38.41
C LYS A 234 -36.99 66.99 -38.29
N GLU A 235 -37.78 66.21 -39.00
CA GLU A 235 -37.64 64.73 -38.87
C GLU A 235 -36.39 64.16 -39.56
N LYS A 236 -36.05 64.63 -40.77
CA LYS A 236 -34.77 64.28 -41.43
C LYS A 236 -33.56 64.87 -40.69
N GLU A 237 -33.64 66.12 -40.25
CA GLU A 237 -32.56 66.74 -39.45
C GLU A 237 -32.34 66.04 -38.10
N LYS A 238 -33.40 65.55 -37.43
CA LYS A 238 -33.29 64.75 -36.19
C LYS A 238 -32.53 63.45 -36.42
N GLY A 239 -32.81 62.75 -37.51
CA GLY A 239 -32.09 61.53 -37.88
C GLY A 239 -30.60 61.79 -38.13
N ILE A 240 -30.28 62.94 -38.75
CA ILE A 240 -28.91 63.38 -39.01
C ILE A 240 -28.20 63.78 -37.71
N GLU A 241 -28.84 64.54 -36.82
CA GLU A 241 -28.26 64.95 -35.54
C GLU A 241 -28.08 63.77 -34.58
N LYS A 242 -29.04 62.84 -34.51
CA LYS A 242 -28.91 61.56 -33.79
C LYS A 242 -27.69 60.79 -34.31
N LYS A 243 -27.56 60.60 -35.63
CA LYS A 243 -26.41 59.94 -36.25
C LYS A 243 -25.09 60.68 -35.97
N ARG A 244 -25.07 62.01 -36.00
CA ARG A 244 -23.86 62.82 -35.72
C ARG A 244 -23.40 62.71 -34.27
N LEU A 245 -24.34 62.76 -33.31
CA LEU A 245 -24.03 62.58 -31.88
C LEU A 245 -23.51 61.18 -31.61
N PHE A 246 -24.18 60.16 -32.16
CA PHE A 246 -23.70 58.79 -32.10
C PHE A 246 -22.32 58.64 -32.72
N HIS A 247 -22.07 59.20 -33.91
CA HIS A 247 -20.76 59.15 -34.55
C HIS A 247 -19.66 59.74 -33.66
N SER A 248 -19.95 60.82 -32.93
CA SER A 248 -18.98 61.44 -32.01
C SER A 248 -18.69 60.64 -30.74
N PHE A 249 -19.64 59.83 -30.26
CA PHE A 249 -19.36 58.86 -29.19
C PHE A 249 -18.70 57.61 -29.75
N PHE A 250 -19.11 57.22 -30.96
CA PHE A 250 -18.69 56.03 -31.65
C PHE A 250 -17.19 56.02 -31.95
N SER A 251 -16.66 57.13 -32.45
CA SER A 251 -15.22 57.31 -32.71
C SER A 251 -14.35 57.12 -31.47
N LEU A 252 -14.95 57.10 -30.27
CA LEU A 252 -14.23 56.82 -29.05
C LEU A 252 -14.13 55.30 -28.83
N PHE A 253 -15.17 54.49 -29.10
CA PHE A 253 -15.16 53.07 -28.73
C PHE A 253 -14.11 52.27 -29.49
N ASP A 254 -13.27 51.56 -28.74
CA ASP A 254 -12.42 50.52 -29.29
C ASP A 254 -13.23 49.23 -29.48
N LYS A 255 -13.00 48.51 -30.58
CA LYS A 255 -13.51 47.14 -30.79
C LYS A 255 -13.15 46.22 -29.60
N ASP A 256 -12.05 46.51 -28.92
CA ASP A 256 -11.59 45.72 -27.78
C ASP A 256 -12.43 45.92 -26.52
N SER A 257 -13.16 47.04 -26.45
CA SER A 257 -13.92 47.46 -25.28
C SER A 257 -15.36 46.92 -25.21
N ILE A 258 -15.78 46.05 -26.13
CA ILE A 258 -17.16 45.53 -26.19
C ILE A 258 -17.23 44.06 -25.77
N SER A 259 -18.25 43.74 -24.97
CA SER A 259 -18.54 42.37 -24.55
C SER A 259 -18.93 41.46 -25.71
N LYS A 260 -18.26 40.30 -25.80
CA LYS A 260 -18.55 39.22 -26.77
C LYS A 260 -19.99 38.72 -26.68
N GLN A 261 -20.57 38.68 -25.48
CA GLN A 261 -21.93 38.17 -25.23
C GLN A 261 -23.02 39.15 -25.67
N ASP A 262 -22.69 40.44 -25.77
CA ASP A 262 -23.66 41.49 -26.09
C ASP A 262 -23.62 41.90 -27.56
N PHE A 263 -22.65 41.41 -28.34
CA PHE A 263 -22.47 41.78 -29.75
C PHE A 263 -23.74 41.56 -30.59
N ASP A 264 -24.41 40.42 -30.43
CA ASP A 264 -25.65 40.15 -31.18
C ASP A 264 -26.77 41.11 -30.82
N LYS A 265 -26.84 41.56 -29.56
CA LYS A 265 -27.81 42.56 -29.13
C LYS A 265 -27.49 43.94 -29.70
N LEU A 266 -26.21 44.25 -29.95
CA LEU A 266 -25.84 45.52 -30.58
C LEU A 266 -26.36 45.66 -32.01
N LYS A 267 -26.59 44.55 -32.72
CA LYS A 267 -27.15 44.54 -34.09
C LYS A 267 -28.57 45.13 -34.15
N GLN A 268 -29.29 45.18 -33.04
CA GLN A 268 -30.64 45.76 -32.98
C GLN A 268 -30.64 47.29 -33.17
N PHE A 269 -29.48 47.93 -33.03
CA PHE A 269 -29.35 49.36 -33.09
C PHE A 269 -28.94 49.81 -34.51
N ASP A 270 -29.88 50.39 -35.24
CA ASP A 270 -29.70 50.85 -36.64
C ASP A 270 -28.66 51.97 -36.83
N PHE A 271 -28.03 52.44 -35.75
CA PHE A 271 -27.07 53.54 -35.76
C PHE A 271 -25.60 53.09 -35.78
N PHE A 272 -25.29 51.81 -35.57
CA PHE A 272 -23.90 51.32 -35.68
C PHE A 272 -23.48 51.21 -37.16
N PRO A 273 -22.29 51.70 -37.53
CA PRO A 273 -21.74 51.45 -38.86
C PRO A 273 -21.54 49.95 -39.11
N LYS A 274 -21.88 49.47 -40.32
CA LYS A 274 -21.66 48.07 -40.70
C LYS A 274 -20.19 47.65 -40.55
N SER A 275 -19.26 48.54 -40.90
CA SER A 275 -17.81 48.28 -40.76
C SER A 275 -17.41 47.97 -39.31
N PHE A 276 -17.95 48.70 -38.35
CA PHE A 276 -17.67 48.47 -36.94
C PHE A 276 -18.21 47.14 -36.42
N LEU A 277 -19.43 46.78 -36.83
CA LEU A 277 -20.01 45.48 -36.47
C LEU A 277 -19.16 44.34 -37.03
N VAL A 278 -18.61 44.49 -38.24
CA VAL A 278 -17.67 43.51 -38.83
C VAL A 278 -16.37 43.42 -38.02
N ASP A 279 -15.81 44.55 -37.57
CA ASP A 279 -14.58 44.54 -36.75
C ASP A 279 -14.76 43.82 -35.42
N ILE A 280 -15.88 44.03 -34.72
CA ILE A 280 -16.19 43.30 -33.49
C ILE A 280 -16.43 41.81 -33.79
N GLN A 281 -17.15 41.49 -34.88
CA GLN A 281 -17.40 40.11 -35.26
C GLN A 281 -16.09 39.34 -35.52
N ASN A 282 -15.15 39.96 -36.23
CA ASN A 282 -13.83 39.37 -36.49
C ASN A 282 -13.05 39.15 -35.19
N LYS A 283 -13.11 40.10 -34.25
CA LYS A 283 -12.51 39.93 -32.92
C LYS A 283 -13.14 38.77 -32.15
N VAL A 284 -14.47 38.69 -32.10
CA VAL A 284 -15.19 37.59 -31.43
C VAL A 284 -14.77 36.24 -31.99
N ILE A 285 -14.58 36.13 -33.31
CA ILE A 285 -14.07 34.92 -33.95
C ILE A 285 -12.63 34.61 -33.49
N GLN A 286 -11.73 35.59 -33.49
CA GLN A 286 -10.35 35.41 -33.01
C GLN A 286 -10.28 34.99 -31.54
N ASP A 287 -11.12 35.57 -30.68
CA ASP A 287 -11.17 35.23 -29.26
C ASP A 287 -11.69 33.79 -29.05
N ASN A 288 -12.69 33.36 -29.84
CA ASN A 288 -13.15 31.97 -29.85
C ASN A 288 -12.03 31.00 -30.28
N GLN A 289 -11.27 31.34 -31.32
CA GLN A 289 -10.17 30.51 -31.81
C GLN A 289 -9.08 30.32 -30.75
N LYS A 290 -8.65 31.40 -30.10
CA LYS A 290 -7.69 31.31 -28.98
C LYS A 290 -8.21 30.48 -27.81
N GLU A 291 -9.49 30.58 -27.49
CA GLU A 291 -10.11 29.80 -26.42
C GLU A 291 -10.12 28.30 -26.75
N ILE A 292 -10.39 27.96 -28.01
CA ILE A 292 -10.33 26.57 -28.53
C ILE A 292 -8.89 26.06 -28.45
N GLU A 293 -7.91 26.79 -28.98
CA GLU A 293 -6.49 26.40 -28.94
C GLU A 293 -5.98 26.17 -27.51
N ASN A 294 -6.41 27.00 -26.56
CA ASN A 294 -6.06 26.81 -25.15
C ASN A 294 -6.70 25.55 -24.56
N LYS A 295 -7.97 25.27 -24.87
CA LYS A 295 -8.66 24.05 -24.43
C LYS A 295 -8.04 22.80 -25.05
N GLU A 296 -7.64 22.85 -26.31
CA GLU A 296 -6.92 21.76 -26.98
C GLU A 296 -5.60 21.45 -26.28
N LYS A 297 -4.81 22.47 -25.92
CA LYS A 297 -3.58 22.29 -25.12
C LYS A 297 -3.83 21.71 -23.73
N GLU A 298 -4.91 22.13 -23.06
CA GLU A 298 -5.30 21.55 -21.77
C GLU A 298 -5.68 20.07 -21.88
N ILE A 299 -6.37 19.69 -22.95
CA ILE A 299 -6.72 18.28 -23.23
C ILE A 299 -5.45 17.48 -23.50
N GLU A 300 -4.56 17.97 -24.35
CA GLU A 300 -3.29 17.29 -24.67
C GLU A 300 -2.44 17.05 -23.40
N ASN A 301 -2.37 18.04 -22.50
CA ASN A 301 -1.66 17.89 -21.23
C ASN A 301 -2.32 16.83 -20.32
N LYS A 302 -3.66 16.82 -20.23
CA LYS A 302 -4.39 15.80 -19.46
C LYS A 302 -4.21 14.40 -20.04
N GLU A 303 -4.20 14.25 -21.36
CA GLU A 303 -3.92 12.98 -22.03
C GLU A 303 -2.52 12.46 -21.68
N LYS A 304 -1.50 13.32 -21.71
CA LYS A 304 -0.13 12.96 -21.28
C LYS A 304 -0.08 12.53 -19.82
N GLU A 305 -0.75 13.26 -18.91
CA GLU A 305 -0.82 12.86 -17.49
C GLU A 305 -1.50 11.50 -17.29
N ILE A 306 -2.56 11.21 -18.04
CA ILE A 306 -3.25 9.91 -17.99
C ILE A 306 -2.34 8.81 -18.53
N GLU A 307 -1.64 9.05 -19.63
CA GLU A 307 -0.72 8.08 -20.24
C GLU A 307 0.44 7.73 -19.29
N GLU A 308 1.03 8.72 -18.62
CA GLU A 308 2.06 8.49 -17.61
C GLU A 308 1.55 7.68 -16.40
N LYS A 309 0.34 7.98 -15.92
CA LYS A 309 -0.29 7.21 -14.84
C LYS A 309 -0.53 5.76 -15.25
N TRP A 310 -1.03 5.54 -16.46
CA TRP A 310 -1.23 4.20 -17.01
C TRP A 310 0.09 3.42 -17.14
N LYS A 311 1.16 4.05 -17.66
CA LYS A 311 2.48 3.40 -17.76
C LYS A 311 3.00 2.94 -16.39
N LYS A 312 2.90 3.80 -15.37
CA LYS A 312 3.32 3.45 -13.99
C LYS A 312 2.53 2.27 -13.42
N GLU A 313 1.21 2.23 -13.64
CA GLU A 313 0.39 1.12 -13.13
C GLU A 313 0.68 -0.19 -13.87
N VAL A 314 0.90 -0.13 -15.19
CA VAL A 314 1.32 -1.30 -15.99
C VAL A 314 2.65 -1.86 -15.50
N GLU A 315 3.67 -1.01 -15.28
CA GLU A 315 4.97 -1.45 -14.75
C GLU A 315 4.86 -2.08 -13.35
N LYS A 316 4.00 -1.53 -12.49
CA LYS A 316 3.74 -2.07 -11.16
C LYS A 316 3.10 -3.46 -11.24
N ASN A 317 2.07 -3.62 -12.07
CA ASN A 317 1.40 -4.89 -12.28
C ASN A 317 2.34 -5.95 -12.88
N GLN A 318 3.21 -5.55 -13.82
CA GLN A 318 4.22 -6.42 -14.40
C GLN A 318 5.17 -6.98 -13.33
N LYS A 319 5.67 -6.12 -12.43
CA LYS A 319 6.52 -6.55 -11.30
C LYS A 319 5.80 -7.49 -10.33
N GLU A 320 4.50 -7.27 -10.09
CA GLU A 320 3.71 -8.15 -9.23
C GLU A 320 3.54 -9.55 -9.84
N ILE A 321 3.31 -9.61 -11.16
CA ILE A 321 3.25 -10.88 -11.90
C ILE A 321 4.60 -11.62 -11.82
N GLU A 322 5.71 -10.93 -12.10
CA GLU A 322 7.05 -11.53 -12.01
C GLU A 322 7.38 -12.07 -10.61
N ASN A 323 6.94 -11.38 -9.56
CA ASN A 323 7.13 -11.86 -8.18
C ASN A 323 6.30 -13.12 -7.90
N LYS A 324 5.02 -13.14 -8.31
CA LYS A 324 4.17 -14.33 -8.16
C LYS A 324 4.69 -15.53 -8.94
N GLU A 325 5.27 -15.31 -10.11
CA GLU A 325 5.92 -16.38 -10.88
C GLU A 325 7.13 -16.96 -10.15
N LYS A 326 7.96 -16.12 -9.51
CA LYS A 326 9.08 -16.57 -8.69
C LYS A 326 8.62 -17.36 -7.46
N GLU A 327 7.58 -16.89 -6.76
CA GLU A 327 6.98 -17.60 -5.63
C GLU A 327 6.45 -18.98 -6.05
N ASN A 328 5.73 -19.07 -7.17
CA ASN A 328 5.25 -20.34 -7.71
C ASN A 328 6.40 -21.29 -8.10
N GLN A 329 7.48 -20.77 -8.70
CA GLN A 329 8.66 -21.58 -9.00
C GLN A 329 9.31 -22.13 -7.74
N GLN A 330 9.46 -21.29 -6.71
CA GLN A 330 10.01 -21.69 -5.42
C GLN A 330 9.15 -22.77 -4.74
N MET A 331 7.83 -22.59 -4.72
CA MET A 331 6.90 -23.56 -4.15
C MET A 331 6.97 -24.91 -4.88
N LYS A 332 7.15 -24.90 -6.21
CA LYS A 332 7.34 -26.12 -7.00
C LYS A 332 8.61 -26.87 -6.60
N ILE A 333 9.73 -26.15 -6.41
CA ILE A 333 11.00 -26.74 -5.94
C ILE A 333 10.82 -27.36 -4.56
N GLU A 334 10.18 -26.66 -3.62
CA GLU A 334 9.93 -27.16 -2.27
C GLU A 334 9.08 -28.44 -2.26
N ILE A 335 8.06 -28.51 -3.11
CA ILE A 335 7.23 -29.72 -3.27
C ILE A 335 8.07 -30.88 -3.83
N GLU A 336 8.89 -30.62 -4.85
CA GLU A 336 9.76 -31.65 -5.45
C GLU A 336 10.80 -32.17 -4.45
N GLU A 337 11.41 -31.29 -3.65
CA GLU A 337 12.35 -31.67 -2.60
C GLU A 337 11.68 -32.49 -1.50
N LYS A 338 10.49 -32.08 -1.06
CA LYS A 338 9.71 -32.83 -0.07
C LYS A 338 9.35 -34.23 -0.57
N TRP A 339 8.90 -34.34 -1.83
CA TRP A 339 8.54 -35.62 -2.42
C TRP A 339 9.76 -36.54 -2.57
N LYS A 340 10.91 -36.00 -3.01
CA LYS A 340 12.17 -36.76 -3.06
C LYS A 340 12.56 -37.31 -1.70
N LYS A 341 12.47 -36.50 -0.65
CA LYS A 341 12.76 -36.94 0.72
C LYS A 341 11.82 -38.05 1.18
N GLU A 342 10.51 -37.91 0.96
CA GLU A 342 9.53 -38.96 1.30
C GLU A 342 9.82 -40.29 0.57
N VAL A 343 10.21 -40.22 -0.72
CA VAL A 343 10.61 -41.40 -1.48
C VAL A 343 11.89 -42.04 -0.92
N GLU A 344 12.88 -41.22 -0.55
CA GLU A 344 14.14 -41.68 0.04
C GLU A 344 13.93 -42.35 1.40
N ASP A 345 13.06 -41.76 2.25
CA ASP A 345 12.68 -42.30 3.56
C ASP A 345 11.93 -43.65 3.44
N MET A 346 11.14 -43.85 2.38
CA MET A 346 10.40 -45.10 2.14
C MET A 346 11.27 -46.23 1.56
N LYS A 347 12.34 -45.91 0.83
CA LYS A 347 13.20 -46.90 0.17
C LYS A 347 13.70 -48.03 1.10
N PRO A 348 14.27 -47.77 2.30
CA PRO A 348 14.74 -48.84 3.18
C PRO A 348 13.60 -49.73 3.71
N ILE A 349 12.38 -49.19 3.82
CA ILE A 349 11.21 -49.96 4.22
C ILE A 349 10.86 -50.97 3.12
N PHE A 350 10.79 -50.53 1.86
CA PHE A 350 10.54 -51.41 0.72
C PHE A 350 11.61 -52.49 0.57
N ASP A 351 12.89 -52.13 0.70
CA ASP A 351 13.99 -53.09 0.60
C ASP A 351 13.88 -54.18 1.68
N LYS A 352 13.58 -53.80 2.93
CA LYS A 352 13.38 -54.74 4.05
C LYS A 352 12.23 -55.73 3.81
N TYR A 353 11.08 -55.25 3.32
CA TYR A 353 9.94 -56.12 3.02
C TYR A 353 10.24 -57.06 1.83
N GLY A 354 10.97 -56.57 0.82
CA GLY A 354 11.40 -57.38 -0.32
C GLY A 354 12.30 -58.55 0.09
N GLU A 355 13.29 -58.31 0.95
CA GLU A 355 14.18 -59.36 1.45
C GLU A 355 13.46 -60.41 2.30
N GLN A 356 12.53 -59.98 3.16
CA GLN A 356 11.75 -60.89 4.00
C GLN A 356 10.90 -61.84 3.15
N TYR A 357 10.21 -61.31 2.13
CA TYR A 357 9.37 -62.10 1.24
C TYR A 357 10.16 -63.17 0.46
N GLN A 358 11.40 -62.87 0.05
CA GLN A 358 12.26 -63.85 -0.62
C GLN A 358 12.68 -64.99 0.31
N LYS A 359 12.99 -64.69 1.58
CA LYS A 359 13.33 -65.71 2.59
C LYS A 359 12.16 -66.65 2.86
N ASP A 360 10.96 -66.11 2.97
CA ASP A 360 9.75 -66.89 3.23
C ASP A 360 9.43 -67.84 2.07
N LEU A 361 9.61 -67.39 0.82
CA LEU A 361 9.45 -68.24 -0.38
C LEU A 361 10.46 -69.40 -0.44
N GLU A 362 11.70 -69.19 -0.01
CA GLU A 362 12.73 -70.23 -0.02
C GLU A 362 12.46 -71.29 1.06
N TYR A 363 11.96 -70.86 2.22
CA TYR A 363 11.57 -71.75 3.31
C TYR A 363 10.41 -72.67 2.92
N GLU A 364 9.37 -72.15 2.26
CA GLU A 364 8.24 -72.96 1.78
C GLU A 364 8.64 -74.02 0.75
N LYS A 365 9.59 -73.71 -0.14
CA LYS A 365 10.10 -74.67 -1.14
C LYS A 365 10.80 -75.86 -0.47
N LYS A 366 11.65 -75.61 0.53
CA LYS A 366 12.35 -76.66 1.27
C LYS A 366 11.38 -77.58 2.04
N ILE A 367 10.30 -77.02 2.60
CA ILE A 367 9.25 -77.81 3.27
C ILE A 367 8.61 -78.84 2.31
N LYS A 368 8.25 -78.41 1.10
CA LYS A 368 7.54 -79.26 0.12
C LYS A 368 8.38 -80.42 -0.43
N GLU A 369 9.71 -80.26 -0.44
CA GLU A 369 10.61 -81.27 -0.99
C GLU A 369 10.97 -82.34 0.03
N PHE A 370 11.41 -81.95 1.24
CA PHE A 370 11.94 -82.89 2.24
C PHE A 370 10.86 -83.54 3.11
N GLY A 371 9.70 -82.89 3.29
CA GLY A 371 8.56 -83.48 4.00
C GLY A 371 8.02 -84.76 3.34
N LYS A 372 8.29 -84.99 2.04
CA LYS A 372 7.85 -86.20 1.33
C LYS A 372 8.46 -87.49 1.89
N ALA A 373 9.72 -87.48 2.35
CA ALA A 373 10.42 -88.69 2.81
C ALA A 373 9.78 -89.28 4.08
N PHE A 374 9.11 -88.45 4.88
CA PHE A 374 8.38 -88.84 6.08
C PHE A 374 6.86 -88.69 5.92
N SER A 375 6.34 -88.54 4.70
CA SER A 375 4.91 -88.27 4.47
C SER A 375 3.99 -89.38 4.97
N ASP A 376 4.50 -90.61 5.09
CA ASP A 376 3.80 -91.77 5.62
C ASP A 376 4.23 -92.13 7.06
N SER A 377 5.10 -91.34 7.70
CA SER A 377 5.60 -91.58 9.06
C SER A 377 4.52 -91.37 10.12
N GLU A 378 4.37 -92.28 11.07
CA GLU A 378 3.53 -92.06 12.27
C GLU A 378 4.30 -91.39 13.41
N ILE A 379 5.64 -91.41 13.35
CA ILE A 379 6.51 -90.86 14.39
C ILE A 379 6.91 -89.40 14.08
N ILE A 380 7.39 -89.14 12.86
CA ILE A 380 7.91 -87.84 12.43
C ILE A 380 6.80 -87.01 11.79
N GLN A 381 6.14 -86.22 12.64
CA GLN A 381 5.07 -85.28 12.25
C GLN A 381 5.50 -83.80 12.33
N ASP A 382 6.64 -83.52 12.98
CA ASP A 382 7.18 -82.17 13.15
C ASP A 382 8.34 -81.92 12.18
N PHE A 383 8.23 -80.85 11.38
CA PHE A 383 9.25 -80.45 10.41
C PHE A 383 10.59 -80.09 11.06
N GLN A 384 10.59 -79.64 12.32
CA GLN A 384 11.85 -79.39 13.04
C GLN A 384 12.67 -80.67 13.21
N TYR A 385 12.02 -81.82 13.39
CA TYR A 385 12.70 -83.12 13.45
C TYR A 385 13.23 -83.54 12.08
N VAL A 386 12.48 -83.28 11.00
CA VAL A 386 12.94 -83.52 9.62
C VAL A 386 14.22 -82.74 9.33
N ASN A 387 14.24 -81.44 9.66
CA ASN A 387 15.42 -80.60 9.47
C ASN A 387 16.64 -81.12 10.26
N LYS A 388 16.43 -81.52 11.52
CA LYS A 388 17.52 -82.05 12.36
C LYS A 388 18.06 -83.36 11.83
N LEU A 389 17.19 -84.29 11.41
CA LEU A 389 17.62 -85.54 10.80
C LEU A 389 18.36 -85.30 9.48
N GLN A 390 17.92 -84.35 8.65
CA GLN A 390 18.61 -83.98 7.41
C GLN A 390 20.01 -83.42 7.70
N GLU A 391 20.10 -82.45 8.61
CA GLU A 391 21.36 -81.84 9.06
C GLU A 391 22.34 -82.91 9.58
N TRP A 392 21.84 -83.87 10.35
CA TRP A 392 22.67 -84.87 11.00
C TRP A 392 23.12 -86.00 10.08
N ILE A 393 22.26 -86.44 9.16
CA ILE A 393 22.60 -87.45 8.14
C ILE A 393 23.54 -86.86 7.10
N ASN A 394 23.34 -85.58 6.74
CA ASN A 394 24.16 -84.83 5.79
C ASN A 394 24.48 -85.58 4.49
N ASP A 395 23.50 -86.35 4.00
CA ASP A 395 23.53 -87.04 2.71
C ASP A 395 22.20 -86.79 2.00
N ASN A 396 22.17 -85.75 1.18
CA ASN A 396 20.97 -85.36 0.45
C ASN A 396 20.47 -86.46 -0.51
N ASN A 397 21.36 -87.30 -1.05
CA ASN A 397 20.96 -88.38 -1.95
C ASN A 397 20.27 -89.51 -1.18
N PHE A 398 20.74 -89.84 0.02
CA PHE A 398 20.03 -90.76 0.91
C PHE A 398 18.70 -90.19 1.37
N PHE A 399 18.72 -88.98 1.93
CA PHE A 399 17.54 -88.37 2.55
C PHE A 399 16.40 -88.10 1.55
N SER A 400 16.71 -87.75 0.30
CA SER A 400 15.70 -87.54 -0.75
C SER A 400 15.11 -88.83 -1.34
N LYS A 401 15.81 -89.97 -1.20
CA LYS A 401 15.41 -91.26 -1.81
C LYS A 401 14.94 -92.31 -0.81
N MET A 402 15.27 -92.14 0.46
CA MET A 402 14.83 -93.06 1.51
C MET A 402 13.30 -93.10 1.59
N LYS A 403 12.78 -94.26 1.95
CA LYS A 403 11.36 -94.52 2.15
C LYS A 403 11.17 -95.40 3.38
N LYS A 404 9.98 -95.37 3.99
CA LYS A 404 9.68 -96.23 5.13
C LYS A 404 9.63 -97.69 4.67
N GLY A 405 10.70 -98.41 4.96
CA GLY A 405 10.85 -99.81 4.60
C GLY A 405 10.28 -100.77 5.65
N PHE A 406 10.22 -100.35 6.91
CA PHE A 406 9.61 -101.11 8.01
C PHE A 406 8.78 -100.20 8.91
N SER A 407 7.63 -100.69 9.39
CA SER A 407 6.88 -100.17 10.54
C SER A 407 6.48 -101.35 11.41
N ALA A 408 6.73 -101.29 12.72
CA ALA A 408 6.37 -102.37 13.64
C ALA A 408 4.85 -102.57 13.72
N LYS A 409 4.04 -101.50 13.62
CA LYS A 409 2.57 -101.63 13.55
C LYS A 409 2.09 -102.30 12.27
N ARG A 410 2.76 -102.05 11.13
CA ARG A 410 2.40 -102.64 9.82
C ARG A 410 2.92 -104.08 9.68
N ASP A 411 4.18 -104.29 10.03
CA ASP A 411 4.95 -105.50 9.72
C ASP A 411 5.11 -106.44 10.93
N GLY A 412 4.63 -106.01 12.10
CA GLY A 412 4.64 -106.76 13.36
C GLY A 412 5.84 -106.44 14.26
N PHE A 413 5.60 -106.48 15.57
CA PHE A 413 6.61 -106.30 16.61
C PHE A 413 7.46 -107.56 16.76
N ASN A 414 8.37 -107.78 15.82
CA ASN A 414 9.23 -108.96 15.76
C ASN A 414 10.56 -108.67 15.05
N SER A 415 11.68 -109.03 15.68
CA SER A 415 13.03 -108.81 15.17
C SER A 415 13.31 -109.54 13.85
N GLN A 416 12.76 -110.73 13.65
CA GLN A 416 12.93 -111.47 12.39
C GLN A 416 12.23 -110.75 11.23
N ASN A 417 11.06 -110.16 11.46
CA ASN A 417 10.38 -109.36 10.45
C ASN A 417 11.14 -108.07 10.17
N TRP A 418 11.70 -107.43 11.21
CA TRP A 418 12.56 -106.26 11.05
C TRP A 418 13.80 -106.59 10.21
N HIS A 419 14.55 -107.64 10.56
CA HIS A 419 15.72 -108.10 9.81
C HIS A 419 15.40 -108.46 8.36
N LYS A 420 14.27 -109.15 8.09
CA LYS A 420 13.81 -109.40 6.71
C LYS A 420 13.64 -108.12 5.90
N ALA A 421 13.27 -107.00 6.54
CA ALA A 421 13.09 -105.73 5.88
C ALA A 421 14.42 -104.95 5.71
N VAL A 422 15.24 -104.88 6.76
CA VAL A 422 16.41 -103.98 6.82
C VAL A 422 17.74 -104.62 6.38
N ASP A 423 17.86 -105.95 6.43
CA ASP A 423 19.15 -106.60 6.17
C ASP A 423 19.61 -106.39 4.73
N GLY A 424 20.87 -106.00 4.57
CA GLY A 424 21.49 -105.79 3.26
C GLY A 424 21.06 -104.51 2.54
N LYS A 425 20.29 -103.62 3.18
CA LYS A 425 19.83 -102.34 2.60
C LYS A 425 20.89 -101.22 2.63
N GLY A 426 21.98 -101.41 3.36
CA GLY A 426 23.01 -100.39 3.54
C GLY A 426 22.54 -99.33 4.52
N LYS A 427 22.76 -98.05 4.18
CA LYS A 427 22.39 -96.90 5.03
C LYS A 427 20.97 -97.06 5.57
N THR A 428 20.83 -97.02 6.89
CA THR A 428 19.55 -97.27 7.56
C THR A 428 19.36 -96.25 8.67
N LEU A 429 18.24 -95.52 8.61
CA LEU A 429 17.75 -94.68 9.69
C LEU A 429 16.68 -95.46 10.44
N VAL A 430 16.85 -95.60 11.76
CA VAL A 430 15.88 -96.22 12.67
C VAL A 430 15.32 -95.14 13.57
N ILE A 431 14.01 -95.08 13.69
CA ILE A 431 13.30 -94.13 14.56
C ILE A 431 12.35 -94.94 15.45
N ILE A 432 12.45 -94.71 16.76
CA ILE A 432 11.68 -95.40 17.78
C ILE A 432 10.86 -94.36 18.53
N LYS A 433 9.57 -94.65 18.70
CA LYS A 433 8.68 -93.92 19.60
C LYS A 433 8.26 -94.84 20.73
N THR A 434 8.42 -94.40 21.98
CA THR A 434 7.90 -95.13 23.15
C THR A 434 6.47 -94.73 23.47
N LYS A 435 5.76 -95.56 24.25
CA LYS A 435 4.43 -95.20 24.77
C LYS A 435 4.45 -93.98 25.70
N GLN A 436 5.62 -93.65 26.26
CA GLN A 436 5.85 -92.43 27.04
C GLN A 436 6.21 -91.21 26.16
N ASN A 437 6.03 -91.31 24.83
CA ASN A 437 6.32 -90.25 23.85
C ASN A 437 7.78 -89.81 23.75
N PHE A 438 8.73 -90.65 24.17
CA PHE A 438 10.12 -90.44 23.79
C PHE A 438 10.29 -90.80 22.33
N ILE A 439 11.00 -89.96 21.58
CA ILE A 439 11.37 -90.21 20.19
C ILE A 439 12.89 -90.15 20.10
N PHE A 440 13.49 -91.26 19.73
CA PHE A 440 14.93 -91.42 19.60
C PHE A 440 15.24 -92.46 18.52
N GLY A 441 16.51 -92.68 18.23
CA GLY A 441 16.88 -93.69 17.26
C GLY A 441 18.35 -93.66 16.91
N GLY A 442 18.67 -94.30 15.79
CA GLY A 442 20.04 -94.42 15.31
C GLY A 442 20.10 -94.41 13.79
N PHE A 443 21.19 -93.90 13.26
CA PHE A 443 21.54 -93.98 11.86
C PHE A 443 22.84 -94.75 11.72
N THR A 444 22.88 -95.66 10.76
CA THR A 444 24.09 -96.35 10.34
C THR A 444 24.34 -96.08 8.86
N GLN A 445 25.60 -95.88 8.51
CA GLN A 445 26.05 -95.75 7.12
C GLN A 445 26.25 -97.11 6.45
N VAL A 446 26.56 -98.16 7.20
CA VAL A 446 26.86 -99.51 6.66
C VAL A 446 25.65 -100.45 6.64
N GLY A 447 24.71 -100.31 7.58
CA GLY A 447 23.50 -101.12 7.65
C GLY A 447 23.62 -102.45 8.38
N PHE A 448 22.46 -103.07 8.62
CA PHE A 448 22.32 -104.38 9.27
C PHE A 448 22.44 -105.52 8.25
N ASN A 449 22.88 -106.70 8.69
CA ASN A 449 23.10 -107.83 7.80
C ASN A 449 23.10 -109.18 8.56
N GLY A 450 21.92 -109.64 8.98
CA GLY A 450 21.70 -110.98 9.52
C GLY A 450 22.41 -111.22 10.85
N ASN A 451 23.07 -112.37 10.99
CA ASN A 451 23.80 -112.79 12.20
C ASN A 451 25.31 -112.50 12.11
N LYS A 452 25.70 -111.25 11.83
CA LYS A 452 27.12 -110.87 11.72
C LYS A 452 27.80 -110.53 13.05
N GLY A 453 27.03 -110.35 14.13
CA GLY A 453 27.58 -109.85 15.38
C GLY A 453 27.87 -108.35 15.29
N ASP A 454 28.96 -107.92 15.93
CA ASP A 454 29.40 -106.52 15.93
C ASP A 454 29.80 -106.05 14.51
N ILE A 455 29.30 -104.88 14.09
CA ILE A 455 29.61 -104.28 12.79
C ILE A 455 30.23 -102.90 13.02
N ASN A 456 31.38 -102.68 12.37
CA ASN A 456 32.10 -101.42 12.45
C ASN A 456 31.42 -100.30 11.65
N ASP A 457 31.13 -99.17 12.29
CA ASP A 457 30.62 -97.97 11.62
C ASP A 457 30.98 -96.68 12.38
N SER A 458 32.09 -96.05 12.00
CA SER A 458 32.53 -94.78 12.62
C SER A 458 31.60 -93.59 12.32
N ASN A 459 30.73 -93.71 11.31
CA ASN A 459 29.79 -92.65 10.92
C ASN A 459 28.39 -92.89 11.48
N ALA A 460 28.18 -93.99 12.21
CA ALA A 460 26.95 -94.21 12.93
C ALA A 460 26.76 -93.13 14.00
N PHE A 461 25.50 -92.82 14.29
CA PHE A 461 25.15 -91.97 15.40
C PHE A 461 23.79 -92.38 15.96
N ILE A 462 23.59 -92.09 17.23
CA ILE A 462 22.27 -92.17 17.85
C ILE A 462 21.77 -90.77 18.16
N PHE A 463 20.47 -90.60 18.34
CA PHE A 463 19.87 -89.29 18.53
C PHE A 463 18.64 -89.37 19.43
N SER A 464 18.30 -88.23 20.04
CA SER A 464 17.03 -88.02 20.73
C SER A 464 16.35 -86.81 20.12
N LEU A 465 15.12 -86.96 19.64
CA LEU A 465 14.30 -85.88 19.08
C LEU A 465 13.36 -85.29 20.13
N ARG A 466 12.84 -86.14 21.03
CA ARG A 466 11.82 -85.76 22.00
C ARG A 466 11.90 -86.60 23.27
N ASN A 467 11.67 -86.00 24.42
CA ASN A 467 11.36 -86.69 25.68
C ASN A 467 9.84 -86.67 25.99
N ASP A 468 9.43 -87.27 27.11
CA ASP A 468 8.04 -87.27 27.58
C ASP A 468 7.37 -85.89 27.60
N LYS A 469 8.09 -84.86 28.03
CA LYS A 469 7.59 -83.48 28.12
C LYS A 469 7.70 -82.69 26.83
N GLY A 470 8.48 -83.17 25.85
CA GLY A 470 8.76 -82.47 24.60
C GLY A 470 9.57 -81.18 24.76
N ASP A 471 10.19 -80.95 25.93
CA ASP A 471 10.96 -79.74 26.24
C ASP A 471 12.46 -79.88 25.92
N ARG A 472 12.94 -81.10 25.70
CA ARG A 472 14.33 -81.33 25.33
C ARG A 472 14.59 -81.01 23.86
N ILE A 473 15.61 -80.18 23.62
CA ILE A 473 16.09 -79.86 22.27
C ILE A 473 16.64 -81.13 21.60
N PRO A 474 16.30 -81.41 20.33
CA PRO A 474 16.86 -82.53 19.58
C PRO A 474 18.40 -82.56 19.63
N ALA A 475 18.97 -83.73 19.95
CA ALA A 475 20.41 -83.92 20.11
C ALA A 475 20.92 -85.16 19.36
N LYS A 476 22.13 -85.04 18.81
CA LYS A 476 22.89 -86.10 18.12
C LYS A 476 24.08 -86.54 18.98
N PHE A 477 24.32 -87.84 19.01
CA PHE A 477 25.39 -88.51 19.76
C PHE A 477 26.26 -89.31 18.80
N THR A 478 27.50 -88.86 18.60
CA THR A 478 28.42 -89.46 17.64
C THR A 478 29.04 -90.74 18.17
N CYS A 479 29.37 -91.67 17.26
CA CYS A 479 30.03 -92.91 17.62
C CYS A 479 31.38 -92.65 18.31
N LYS A 480 31.60 -93.36 19.41
CA LYS A 480 32.82 -93.34 20.22
C LYS A 480 33.62 -94.62 20.05
N GLU A 481 32.95 -95.78 19.95
CA GLU A 481 33.57 -97.10 19.76
C GLU A 481 33.08 -97.72 18.43
N PRO A 482 33.71 -97.39 17.27
CA PRO A 482 33.24 -97.81 15.95
C PRO A 482 33.04 -99.30 15.81
N GLN A 483 33.90 -100.13 16.42
CA GLN A 483 33.83 -101.59 16.38
C GLN A 483 32.57 -102.17 17.04
N TYR A 484 31.90 -101.40 17.89
CA TYR A 484 30.65 -101.78 18.57
C TYR A 484 29.45 -100.92 18.13
N ALA A 485 29.59 -100.17 17.03
CA ALA A 485 28.61 -99.17 16.60
C ALA A 485 27.22 -99.77 16.45
N ILE A 486 27.09 -100.87 15.71
CA ILE A 486 25.83 -101.63 15.62
C ILE A 486 26.10 -103.12 15.80
N PHE A 487 25.09 -103.85 16.27
CA PHE A 487 25.13 -105.30 16.39
C PHE A 487 23.98 -105.93 15.60
N SER A 488 24.30 -106.91 14.78
CA SER A 488 23.36 -107.58 13.89
C SER A 488 23.20 -109.03 14.31
N ASN A 489 22.04 -109.36 14.87
CA ASN A 489 21.65 -110.71 15.27
C ASN A 489 20.13 -110.82 15.22
N LEU A 490 19.61 -111.88 14.59
CA LEU A 490 18.18 -112.11 14.38
C LEU A 490 17.35 -112.15 15.68
N SER A 491 17.98 -112.34 16.84
CA SER A 491 17.34 -112.36 18.16
C SER A 491 17.09 -110.97 18.74
N TYR A 492 17.55 -109.91 18.09
CA TYR A 492 17.39 -108.53 18.52
C TYR A 492 16.87 -107.68 17.37
N GLY A 493 16.16 -106.60 17.69
CA GLY A 493 15.86 -105.56 16.73
C GLY A 493 17.06 -104.65 16.46
N PRO A 494 16.83 -103.35 16.19
CA PRO A 494 17.90 -102.37 16.15
C PRO A 494 18.74 -102.40 17.43
N PHE A 495 20.06 -102.54 17.27
CA PHE A 495 21.01 -102.56 18.36
C PHE A 495 22.18 -101.62 18.01
N PHE A 496 22.28 -100.53 18.74
CA PHE A 496 23.38 -99.56 18.66
C PHE A 496 24.22 -99.60 19.94
N GLY A 497 25.55 -99.69 19.80
CA GLY A 497 26.48 -99.63 20.92
C GLY A 497 26.53 -100.91 21.75
N HIS A 498 26.76 -102.08 21.12
CA HIS A 498 26.66 -103.37 21.80
C HIS A 498 27.60 -103.58 22.99
N GLY A 499 28.81 -103.03 22.94
CA GLY A 499 29.78 -103.17 24.03
C GLY A 499 29.33 -102.60 25.39
N GLY A 500 28.35 -101.68 25.42
CA GLY A 500 27.79 -101.15 26.67
C GLY A 500 26.28 -100.96 26.65
N HIS A 501 25.61 -101.51 25.62
CA HIS A 501 24.17 -101.48 25.44
C HIS A 501 23.56 -100.07 25.35
N ASP A 502 24.14 -99.17 24.52
CA ASP A 502 23.64 -97.79 24.41
C ASP A 502 22.14 -97.72 24.10
N PHE A 503 21.66 -98.49 23.12
CA PHE A 503 20.28 -98.99 23.12
C PHE A 503 20.08 -100.24 22.26
N TYR A 504 19.10 -101.06 22.64
CA TYR A 504 18.60 -102.14 21.77
C TYR A 504 17.12 -102.47 22.02
N LEU A 505 16.53 -103.21 21.08
CA LEU A 505 15.21 -103.84 21.23
C LEU A 505 15.34 -105.36 21.24
N GLU A 506 14.56 -106.05 22.10
CA GLU A 506 14.52 -107.51 22.15
C GLU A 506 13.85 -108.15 20.91
N SER A 507 13.79 -109.49 20.88
CA SER A 507 13.29 -110.28 19.74
C SER A 507 11.84 -109.99 19.31
N ASN A 508 11.02 -109.49 20.23
CA ASN A 508 9.63 -109.05 20.00
C ASN A 508 9.54 -107.52 19.88
N LEU A 509 10.67 -106.84 19.67
CA LEU A 509 10.84 -105.38 19.66
C LEU A 509 10.36 -104.67 20.94
N GLN A 510 10.12 -105.40 22.05
CA GLN A 510 9.70 -104.85 23.34
C GLN A 510 9.86 -105.87 24.50
N PRO A 511 10.43 -105.54 25.66
CA PRO A 511 10.93 -104.23 26.03
C PRO A 511 12.24 -103.89 25.32
N GLY A 512 12.63 -102.63 25.42
CA GLY A 512 13.97 -102.21 25.06
C GLY A 512 14.85 -101.95 26.27
N HIS A 513 16.13 -101.73 25.97
CA HIS A 513 17.18 -101.32 26.90
C HIS A 513 17.85 -100.04 26.39
N SER A 514 18.20 -99.12 27.27
CA SER A 514 18.99 -97.93 26.93
C SER A 514 19.91 -97.48 28.05
N ASN A 515 21.20 -97.30 27.74
CA ASN A 515 22.23 -96.83 28.66
C ASN A 515 23.33 -96.09 27.90
N ILE A 516 23.05 -94.87 27.46
CA ILE A 516 23.95 -94.11 26.58
C ILE A 516 25.28 -93.79 27.27
N GLY A 517 26.38 -93.89 26.54
CA GLY A 517 27.68 -93.34 26.96
C GLY A 517 28.87 -94.27 26.78
N TYR A 518 28.64 -95.51 26.37
CA TYR A 518 29.71 -96.47 26.10
C TYR A 518 30.17 -96.39 24.65
N GLY A 519 29.32 -96.86 23.72
CA GLY A 519 29.59 -96.92 22.29
C GLY A 519 29.34 -95.59 21.58
N TYR A 520 28.53 -94.71 22.17
CA TYR A 520 28.27 -93.35 21.70
C TYR A 520 28.60 -92.32 22.78
N ASN A 521 29.01 -91.11 22.36
CA ASN A 521 29.27 -90.04 23.30
C ASN A 521 27.97 -89.60 24.00
N PRO A 522 27.92 -89.57 25.34
CA PRO A 522 26.74 -89.09 26.04
C PRO A 522 26.62 -87.56 25.94
N PRO A 523 25.45 -86.98 26.27
CA PRO A 523 25.30 -85.54 26.43
C PRO A 523 26.33 -84.94 27.41
N ASN A 524 26.71 -83.68 27.20
CA ASN A 524 27.65 -82.99 28.09
C ASN A 524 27.21 -83.08 29.56
N GLY A 525 28.12 -83.57 30.42
CA GLY A 525 27.88 -83.73 31.86
C GLY A 525 27.22 -85.06 32.28
N ILE A 526 26.83 -85.91 31.33
CA ILE A 526 26.32 -87.26 31.62
C ILE A 526 27.45 -88.28 31.46
N THR A 527 27.50 -89.26 32.37
CA THR A 527 28.50 -90.34 32.35
C THR A 527 27.80 -91.69 32.21
N TYR A 528 28.46 -92.64 31.55
CA TYR A 528 27.96 -94.02 31.43
C TYR A 528 27.66 -94.61 32.82
N GLU A 529 26.63 -95.45 32.93
CA GLU A 529 26.07 -96.01 34.18
C GLU A 529 25.33 -95.03 35.11
N SER A 530 25.32 -93.72 34.84
CA SER A 530 24.56 -92.75 35.65
C SER A 530 23.04 -92.90 35.45
N ASN A 531 22.24 -92.46 36.42
CA ASN A 531 20.77 -92.51 36.30
C ASN A 531 20.26 -91.66 35.12
N GLU A 532 20.95 -90.56 34.82
CA GLU A 532 20.67 -89.69 33.69
C GLU A 532 20.96 -90.39 32.36
N ALA A 533 22.08 -91.11 32.23
CA ALA A 533 22.39 -91.92 31.05
C ALA A 533 21.33 -92.99 30.79
N LYS A 534 20.96 -93.73 31.84
CA LYS A 534 19.97 -94.81 31.81
C LYS A 534 18.58 -94.32 31.40
N SER A 535 18.20 -93.10 31.78
CA SER A 535 16.88 -92.54 31.47
C SER A 535 16.86 -91.64 30.24
N TYR A 536 18.01 -91.34 29.62
CA TYR A 536 18.09 -90.26 28.64
C TYR A 536 17.25 -90.52 27.38
N LEU A 537 17.40 -91.68 26.74
CA LEU A 537 16.76 -91.94 25.43
C LEU A 537 15.29 -92.35 25.58
N ALA A 538 14.99 -93.24 26.52
CA ALA A 538 13.68 -93.88 26.62
C ALA A 538 12.99 -93.71 27.99
N GLY A 539 13.54 -92.87 28.89
CA GLY A 539 12.97 -92.56 30.20
C GLY A 539 13.38 -93.52 31.33
N SER A 540 13.94 -94.69 31.03
CA SER A 540 14.44 -95.67 32.01
C SER A 540 15.43 -96.65 31.38
N LEU A 541 16.22 -97.35 32.20
CA LEU A 541 17.23 -98.32 31.74
C LEU A 541 16.62 -99.45 30.89
N ASP A 542 15.56 -100.05 31.40
CA ASP A 542 14.96 -101.29 30.90
C ASP A 542 13.43 -101.20 30.97
N LYS A 543 12.75 -102.12 30.30
CA LYS A 543 11.30 -102.36 30.43
C LYS A 543 10.41 -101.22 29.94
N TRP A 544 10.97 -100.28 29.17
CA TRP A 544 10.17 -99.33 28.40
C TRP A 544 9.57 -100.01 27.16
N VAL A 545 8.38 -99.54 26.77
CA VAL A 545 7.55 -100.18 25.75
C VAL A 545 7.49 -99.29 24.51
N VAL A 546 7.75 -99.90 23.37
CA VAL A 546 7.66 -99.26 22.07
C VAL A 546 6.20 -99.04 21.67
N ASP A 547 5.89 -97.83 21.19
CA ASP A 547 4.64 -97.50 20.48
C ASP A 547 4.78 -97.76 18.98
N GLU A 548 5.91 -97.40 18.38
CA GLU A 548 6.24 -97.68 16.97
C GLU A 548 7.76 -97.69 16.74
N VAL A 549 8.23 -98.53 15.81
CA VAL A 549 9.56 -98.46 15.19
C VAL A 549 9.41 -98.30 13.70
N GLU A 550 10.00 -97.25 13.14
CA GLU A 550 10.09 -97.06 11.71
C GLU A 550 11.55 -97.18 11.26
N SER A 551 11.80 -97.84 10.13
CA SER A 551 13.13 -97.89 9.52
C SER A 551 13.08 -97.45 8.07
N TYR A 552 14.01 -96.56 7.72
CA TYR A 552 14.10 -95.89 6.43
C TYR A 552 15.41 -96.23 5.75
N PHE A 553 15.32 -96.63 4.48
CA PHE A 553 16.43 -96.99 3.60
C PHE A 553 15.99 -96.80 2.14
N ILE A 554 16.91 -96.90 1.19
CA ILE A 554 16.64 -96.70 -0.25
C ILE A 554 16.08 -97.97 -0.91
#